data_AF-A0A6G2DES6-F1
#
_entry.id   AF-A0A6G2DES6-F1
#
_cell.length_a   1.000
_cell.length_b   1.000
_cell.length_c   1.000
_cell.angle_alpha   90.00
_cell.angle_beta   90.00
_cell.angle_gamma   90.00
#
_symmetry.space_group_name_H-M   'P 1'
#
loop_
_entity.id
_entity.type
_entity.pdbx_description
1 polymer ?
#
loop_
_entity_poly.entity_id
_entity_poly.type
_entity_poly.pdbx_seq_one_letter_code
_entity_poly.pdbx_strand_id
1 'polypeptide(L)'
;MKTNDIVYGVHAVTEALLANTGNKLYLQEDLRGKNVEKVKELATEKKVSISWTSKKSLSEMTEGAVHQGFVLRVSEFAYSELDYILAKTRQEENPLLLILDGLTDPHNLG
;
A
#
# COMPACT_ATOMS: atom_id res chain seq x y z
N MET A 1 4.16 -2.25 20.37
CA MET A 1 5.06 -2.54 19.23
C MET A 1 4.59 -1.66 18.09
N LYS A 2 5.42 -0.78 17.51
CA LYS A 2 4.96 0.04 16.38
C LYS A 2 4.73 -0.90 15.19
N THR A 3 3.48 -1.15 14.84
CA THR A 3 3.08 -1.78 13.59
C THR A 3 3.71 -0.97 12.45
N ASN A 4 4.68 -1.58 11.77
CA ASN A 4 5.35 -0.95 10.64
C ASN A 4 4.45 -1.21 9.43
N ASP A 5 3.35 -0.47 9.31
CA ASP A 5 2.44 -0.60 8.18
C ASP A 5 3.11 0.00 6.95
N ILE A 6 3.87 -0.84 6.25
CA ILE A 6 4.58 -0.51 5.04
C ILE A 6 4.10 -1.40 3.91
N VAL A 7 3.98 -0.82 2.73
CA VAL A 7 3.87 -1.55 1.47
C VAL A 7 5.11 -1.25 0.63
N TYR A 8 5.55 -2.21 -0.17
CA TYR A 8 6.78 -2.09 -0.93
C TYR A 8 6.65 -2.73 -2.31
N GLY A 9 7.51 -2.28 -3.24
CA GLY A 9 7.39 -2.61 -4.67
C GLY A 9 6.52 -1.62 -5.43
N VAL A 10 6.80 -1.46 -6.73
CA VAL A 10 6.22 -0.37 -7.53
C VAL A 10 4.69 -0.42 -7.60
N HIS A 11 4.11 -1.61 -7.76
CA HIS A 11 2.66 -1.79 -7.91
C HIS A 11 1.92 -1.53 -6.60
N ALA A 12 2.31 -2.20 -5.51
CA ALA A 12 1.67 -2.03 -4.21
C ALA A 12 1.74 -0.57 -3.71
N VAL A 13 2.88 0.10 -3.93
CA VAL A 13 3.03 1.53 -3.62
C VAL A 13 2.11 2.39 -4.48
N THR A 14 2.00 2.11 -5.79
CA THR A 14 1.12 2.85 -6.70
C THR A 14 -0.35 2.71 -6.29
N GLU A 15 -0.80 1.49 -6.01
CA GLU A 15 -2.19 1.22 -5.58
C GLU A 15 -2.51 1.90 -4.24
N ALA A 16 -1.61 1.82 -3.26
CA ALA A 16 -1.80 2.49 -1.98
C ALA A 16 -1.82 4.03 -2.10
N LEU A 17 -1.05 4.61 -3.02
CA LEU A 17 -1.13 6.03 -3.34
C LEU A 17 -2.48 6.38 -4.00
N LEU A 18 -2.95 5.57 -4.95
CA LEU A 18 -4.26 5.76 -5.59
C LEU A 18 -5.41 5.70 -4.57
N ALA A 19 -5.33 4.75 -3.63
CA ALA A 19 -6.28 4.56 -2.54
C ALA A 19 -6.20 5.63 -1.43
N ASN A 20 -5.27 6.61 -1.52
CA ASN A 20 -5.03 7.64 -0.51
C ASN A 20 -4.69 7.09 0.89
N THR A 21 -4.04 5.93 0.98
CA THR A 21 -3.67 5.32 2.28
C THR A 21 -2.22 5.65 2.69
N GLY A 22 -1.39 6.12 1.76
CA GLY A 22 0.01 6.48 1.98
C GLY A 22 0.23 7.77 2.76
N ASN A 23 1.25 7.80 3.62
CA ASN A 23 1.64 9.00 4.40
C ASN A 23 3.08 9.46 4.12
N LYS A 24 4.02 8.53 3.85
CA LYS A 24 5.41 8.85 3.51
C LYS A 24 6.00 7.81 2.56
N LEU A 25 6.42 8.27 1.39
CA LEU A 25 7.12 7.50 0.38
C LEU A 25 8.63 7.59 0.58
N TYR A 26 9.29 6.44 0.57
CA TYR A 26 10.74 6.28 0.57
C TYR A 26 11.19 5.74 -0.78
N LEU A 27 12.09 6.46 -1.44
CA LEU A 27 12.67 6.12 -2.74
C LEU A 27 14.15 5.86 -2.61
N GLN A 28 14.66 4.84 -3.31
CA GLN A 28 16.09 4.59 -3.33
C GLN A 28 16.84 5.73 -4.04
N GLU A 29 17.88 6.29 -3.42
CA GLU A 29 18.64 7.49 -3.88
C GLU A 29 19.02 7.48 -5.37
N ASP A 30 19.56 6.35 -5.85
CA ASP A 30 20.06 6.19 -7.21
C ASP A 30 19.02 5.65 -8.19
N LEU A 31 17.76 5.49 -7.77
CA LEU A 31 16.72 4.94 -8.63
C LEU A 31 16.35 5.95 -9.71
N ARG A 32 16.34 5.49 -10.96
CA ARG A 32 15.98 6.29 -12.15
C ARG A 32 15.08 5.48 -13.07
N GLY A 33 14.29 6.19 -13.89
CA GLY A 33 13.43 5.60 -14.91
C GLY A 33 11.99 6.06 -14.82
N LYS A 34 11.19 5.68 -15.82
CA LYS A 34 9.79 6.14 -15.98
C LYS A 34 8.92 5.84 -14.75
N ASN A 35 9.15 4.71 -14.09
CA ASN A 35 8.38 4.33 -12.90
C ASN A 35 8.65 5.27 -11.72
N VAL A 36 9.89 5.73 -11.56
CA VAL A 36 10.27 6.65 -10.47
C VAL A 36 9.55 7.98 -10.64
N GLU A 37 9.57 8.55 -11.85
CA GLU A 37 8.90 9.81 -12.12
C GLU A 37 7.39 9.71 -11.95
N LYS A 38 6.75 8.64 -12.49
CA LYS A 38 5.31 8.41 -12.30
C LYS A 38 4.91 8.31 -10.82
N VAL A 39 5.66 7.55 -10.02
CA VAL A 39 5.36 7.38 -8.60
C VAL A 39 5.60 8.68 -7.82
N LYS A 40 6.64 9.45 -8.17
CA LYS A 40 6.89 10.78 -7.58
C LYS A 40 5.77 11.77 -7.90
N GLU A 41 5.34 11.83 -9.15
CA GLU A 41 4.23 12.68 -9.60
C GLU A 41 2.95 12.32 -8.83
N LEU A 42 2.61 11.04 -8.78
CA LEU A 42 1.45 10.56 -8.04
C LEU A 42 1.55 10.86 -6.54
N ALA A 43 2.70 10.61 -5.90
CA ALA A 43 2.88 10.94 -4.49
C ALA A 43 2.73 12.44 -4.23
N THR A 44 3.22 13.29 -5.14
CA THR A 44 3.06 14.76 -5.05
C THR A 44 1.60 15.17 -5.19
N GLU A 45 0.87 14.62 -6.16
CA GLU A 45 -0.57 14.84 -6.36
C GLU A 45 -1.37 14.47 -5.10
N LYS A 46 -1.04 13.32 -4.50
CA LYS A 46 -1.65 12.79 -3.27
C LYS A 46 -1.14 13.47 -2.00
N LYS A 47 -0.26 14.47 -2.11
CA LYS A 47 0.35 15.22 -0.99
C LYS A 47 1.10 14.33 0.01
N VAL A 48 1.67 13.24 -0.48
CA VAL A 48 2.49 12.31 0.29
C VAL A 48 3.94 12.79 0.31
N SER A 49 4.54 12.85 1.51
CA SER A 49 5.94 13.27 1.66
C SER A 49 6.88 12.25 1.02
N ILE A 50 7.92 12.73 0.31
CA ILE A 50 8.91 11.88 -0.37
C ILE A 50 10.26 12.02 0.33
N SER A 51 10.91 10.89 0.62
CA SER A 51 12.26 10.83 1.20
C SER A 51 13.14 9.95 0.34
N TRP A 52 14.33 10.42 -0.01
CA TRP A 52 15.35 9.57 -0.60
C TRP A 52 16.06 8.77 0.49
N THR A 53 16.40 7.52 0.23
CA THR A 53 16.92 6.59 1.25
C THR A 53 17.86 5.58 0.61
N SER A 54 18.89 5.17 1.34
CA SER A 54 19.84 4.16 0.85
C SER A 54 19.16 2.80 0.66
N LYS A 55 19.67 1.99 -0.28
CA LYS A 55 19.18 0.62 -0.51
C LYS A 55 19.19 -0.22 0.78
N LYS A 56 20.24 -0.08 1.58
CA LYS A 56 20.39 -0.79 2.86
C LYS A 56 19.25 -0.48 3.82
N SER A 57 18.91 0.79 3.99
CA SER A 57 17.84 1.19 4.89
C SER A 57 16.47 0.72 4.39
N LEU A 58 16.22 0.73 3.08
CA LEU A 58 14.99 0.14 2.53
C LEU A 58 14.91 -1.38 2.82
N SER A 59 16.02 -2.10 2.64
CA SER A 59 16.06 -3.53 2.97
C SER A 59 15.85 -3.80 4.47
N GLU A 60 16.37 -2.96 5.35
CA GLU A 60 16.10 -3.03 6.80
C GLU A 60 14.62 -2.75 7.12
N MET A 61 14.02 -1.77 6.46
CA MET A 61 12.59 -1.46 6.63
C MET A 61 11.70 -2.62 6.21
N THR A 62 12.06 -3.33 5.14
CA THR A 62 11.27 -4.43 4.57
C THR A 62 11.73 -5.82 4.99
N GLU A 63 12.57 -5.94 6.02
CA GLU A 63 13.09 -7.21 6.52
C GLU A 63 13.71 -8.11 5.42
N GLY A 64 14.38 -7.47 4.45
CA GLY A 64 15.04 -8.15 3.32
C GLY A 64 14.14 -8.47 2.12
N ALA A 65 12.87 -8.09 2.12
CA ALA A 65 11.96 -8.31 1.00
C ALA A 65 12.35 -7.54 -0.28
N VAL A 66 11.80 -7.97 -1.43
CA VAL A 66 12.08 -7.36 -2.75
C VAL A 66 11.27 -6.07 -2.95
N HIS A 67 11.82 -4.95 -2.48
CA HIS A 67 11.14 -3.64 -2.51
C HIS A 67 11.27 -2.86 -3.83
N GLN A 68 12.13 -3.26 -4.76
CA GLN A 68 12.35 -2.59 -6.06
C GLN A 68 12.73 -1.10 -5.97
N GLY A 69 13.20 -0.65 -4.80
CA GLY A 69 13.53 0.74 -4.51
C GLY A 69 12.35 1.64 -4.11
N PHE A 70 11.17 1.06 -3.85
CA PHE A 70 9.97 1.78 -3.41
C PHE A 70 9.44 1.20 -2.10
N VAL A 71 9.28 2.03 -1.08
CA VAL A 71 8.60 1.68 0.17
C VAL A 71 7.68 2.82 0.57
N LEU A 72 6.43 2.53 0.89
CA LEU A 72 5.45 3.52 1.33
C LEU A 72 4.98 3.13 2.72
N ARG A 73 5.06 4.05 3.66
CA ARG A 73 4.30 3.93 4.90
C ARG A 73 2.84 4.25 4.62
N VAL A 74 1.97 3.36 5.05
CA VAL A 74 0.52 3.53 4.97
C VAL A 74 -0.04 3.80 6.36
N SER A 75 -1.24 4.35 6.39
CA SER A 75 -2.02 4.42 7.63
C SER A 75 -2.48 3.02 8.02
N GLU A 76 -2.72 2.77 9.31
CA GLU A 76 -3.32 1.52 9.76
C GLU A 76 -4.55 1.19 8.92
N PHE A 77 -4.66 -0.08 8.50
CA PHE A 77 -5.83 -0.54 7.78
C PHE A 77 -7.05 -0.39 8.70
N ALA A 78 -7.96 0.52 8.33
CA ALA A 78 -9.24 0.63 8.99
C ALA A 78 -10.09 -0.58 8.60
N TYR A 79 -10.19 -1.55 9.50
CA TYR A 79 -11.14 -2.64 9.34
C TYR A 79 -12.56 -2.08 9.33
N SER A 80 -13.38 -2.58 8.40
CA SER A 80 -14.81 -2.27 8.37
C SER A 80 -15.56 -3.36 9.12
N GLU A 81 -16.42 -2.95 10.04
CA GLU A 81 -17.32 -3.87 10.72
C GLU A 81 -18.35 -4.46 9.76
N LEU A 82 -18.76 -5.71 10.00
CA LEU A 82 -19.72 -6.41 9.14
C LEU A 82 -21.03 -5.61 8.98
N ASP A 83 -21.52 -4.99 10.05
CA ASP A 83 -22.75 -4.19 10.03
C ASP A 83 -22.67 -3.02 9.06
N TYR A 84 -21.49 -2.39 8.94
CA TYR A 84 -21.27 -1.31 7.98
C TYR A 84 -21.31 -1.82 6.53
N ILE A 85 -20.69 -2.98 6.27
CA ILE A 85 -20.71 -3.63 4.95
C ILE A 85 -22.17 -3.97 4.58
N LEU A 86 -22.93 -4.57 5.49
CA LEU A 86 -24.34 -4.92 5.29
C LEU A 86 -25.25 -3.71 5.10
N ALA A 87 -24.98 -2.60 5.80
CA ALA A 87 -25.72 -1.36 5.61
C ALA A 87 -25.51 -0.79 4.19
N LYS A 88 -24.28 -0.85 3.68
CA LYS A 88 -23.94 -0.38 2.33
C LYS A 88 -24.57 -1.24 1.25
N THR A 89 -24.58 -2.57 1.42
CA THR A 89 -25.19 -3.47 0.43
C THR A 89 -26.69 -3.27 0.26
N ARG A 90 -27.40 -2.86 1.32
CA ARG A 90 -28.84 -2.56 1.24
C ARG A 90 -29.16 -1.33 0.39
N GLN A 91 -28.17 -0.50 0.08
CA GLN A 91 -28.33 0.71 -0.74
C GLN A 91 -28.08 0.46 -2.24
N GLU A 92 -27.53 -0.71 -2.59
CA GLU A 92 -27.22 -1.11 -3.97
C GLU A 92 -28.39 -1.91 -4.57
N GLU A 93 -28.66 -1.73 -5.86
CA GLU A 93 -29.77 -2.43 -6.55
C GLU A 93 -29.50 -3.94 -6.69
N ASN A 94 -28.22 -4.33 -6.84
CA ASN A 94 -27.81 -5.73 -6.95
C ASN A 94 -26.44 -5.97 -6.26
N PRO A 95 -26.41 -6.04 -4.92
CA PRO A 95 -25.16 -6.18 -4.17
C PRO A 95 -24.54 -7.57 -4.33
N LEU A 96 -23.23 -7.62 -4.53
CA LEU A 96 -22.42 -8.84 -4.45
C LEU A 96 -21.59 -8.84 -3.16
N LEU A 97 -21.73 -9.90 -2.36
CA LEU A 97 -20.92 -10.15 -1.17
C LEU A 97 -20.11 -11.43 -1.36
N LEU A 98 -18.81 -11.35 -1.09
CA LEU A 98 -17.89 -12.48 -1.10
C LEU A 98 -17.53 -12.84 0.35
N ILE A 99 -17.77 -14.08 0.73
CA ILE A 99 -17.36 -14.63 2.03
C ILE A 99 -16.28 -15.66 1.76
N LEU A 100 -15.12 -15.48 2.41
CA LEU A 100 -13.98 -16.39 2.31
C LEU A 100 -13.82 -17.08 3.66
N ASP A 101 -14.16 -18.36 3.72
CA ASP A 101 -13.99 -19.20 4.91
C ASP A 101 -12.74 -20.07 4.77
N GLY A 102 -11.92 -20.13 5.82
CA GLY A 102 -10.73 -20.98 5.86
C GLY A 102 -9.54 -20.53 5.01
N LEU A 103 -9.35 -19.23 4.76
CA LEU A 103 -8.13 -18.71 4.10
C LEU A 103 -6.90 -18.91 5.00
N THR A 104 -5.99 -19.80 4.60
CA THR A 104 -4.76 -20.11 5.35
C THR A 104 -3.47 -19.71 4.64
N ASP A 105 -3.50 -19.52 3.32
CA ASP A 105 -2.35 -19.12 2.50
C ASP A 105 -2.52 -17.65 2.03
N PRO A 106 -1.59 -16.74 2.35
CA PRO A 106 -1.62 -15.34 1.89
C PRO A 106 -1.67 -15.17 0.37
N HIS A 107 -1.16 -16.14 -0.41
CA HIS A 107 -1.19 -16.07 -1.87
C HIS A 107 -2.60 -16.26 -2.46
N ASN A 108 -3.54 -16.84 -1.70
CA ASN A 108 -4.91 -17.12 -2.16
C ASN A 108 -5.85 -15.91 -2.02
N LEU A 109 -5.41 -14.85 -1.34
CA LEU A 109 -6.17 -13.60 -1.20
C LEU A 109 -5.81 -12.56 -2.28
N GLY A 110 -4.81 -12.87 -3.12
CA GLY A 110 -4.29 -11.99 -4.18
C GLY A 110 -5.11 -11.98 -5.45
#